data_AF-A0A7S2V6M7-F1
#
_entry.id   AF-A0A7S2V6M7-F1
#
_cell.length_a   1.000
_cell.length_b   1.000
_cell.length_c   1.000
_cell.angle_alpha   90.00
_cell.angle_beta   90.00
_cell.angle_gamma   90.00
#
_symmetry.space_group_name_H-M   'P 1'
#
loop_
_entity.id
_entity.type
_entity.pdbx_description
1 polymer ?
#
loop_
_entity_poly.entity_id
_entity_poly.type
_entity_poly.pdbx_seq_one_letter_code
_entity_poly.pdbx_strand_id
1 'polypeptide(L)'
;QQKALREVASGNTSGTKSTYNKAGLEAAANTLCDPPLPFLEVLEVGCKSGGKGSGEDDSVPDQVEGDQVHDDLQREVKFYQWSLGAVREGRSRLLDSGVPFQRPADFFCEMIKSDAHMAKIKDKLIFEQKKMQAYEQRRQRQEQRKFNKAVMAQKAKERAAERKDTIARVQQWRKDQQGAKGGGGGMADDGLEG
;
A
#
# COMPACT_ATOMS: atom_id res chain seq x y z
N GLN A 1 -33.98 -52.35 -47.32
CA GLN A 1 -33.87 -50.98 -47.87
C GLN A 1 -34.15 -49.85 -46.87
N GLN A 2 -34.61 -50.11 -45.63
CA GLN A 2 -34.77 -49.05 -44.61
C GLN A 2 -33.59 -48.89 -43.63
N LYS A 3 -32.58 -49.77 -43.66
CA LYS A 3 -31.39 -49.67 -42.80
C LYS A 3 -30.28 -48.77 -43.35
N ALA A 4 -30.33 -48.43 -44.64
CA ALA A 4 -29.34 -47.57 -45.33
C ALA A 4 -29.69 -46.08 -45.30
N LEU A 5 -30.90 -45.70 -44.86
CA LEU A 5 -31.32 -44.30 -44.76
C LEU A 5 -31.17 -43.70 -43.35
N ARG A 6 -30.73 -44.51 -42.38
CA ARG A 6 -30.54 -44.07 -40.98
C ARG A 6 -29.06 -43.88 -40.58
N GLU A 7 -28.18 -43.75 -41.57
CA GLU A 7 -26.75 -43.46 -41.35
C GLU A 7 -26.30 -42.14 -42.02
N VAL A 8 -27.25 -41.34 -42.52
CA VAL A 8 -26.99 -40.00 -43.07
C VAL A 8 -27.36 -38.89 -42.07
N ALA A 9 -27.93 -39.25 -40.91
CA ALA A 9 -28.40 -38.31 -39.89
C ALA A 9 -27.57 -38.35 -38.59
N SER A 10 -26.30 -38.73 -38.68
CA SER A 10 -25.36 -38.74 -37.55
C SER A 10 -23.97 -38.24 -38.00
N GLY A 11 -23.94 -37.24 -38.88
CA GLY A 11 -22.73 -36.52 -39.25
C GLY A 11 -22.47 -35.39 -38.25
N ASN A 12 -21.85 -35.75 -37.12
CA ASN A 12 -21.00 -34.93 -36.27
C ASN A 12 -20.99 -33.42 -36.60
N THR A 13 -21.67 -32.58 -35.81
CA THR A 13 -21.36 -31.14 -35.75
C THR A 13 -20.04 -30.96 -35.01
N SER A 14 -18.95 -31.44 -35.60
CA SER A 14 -17.61 -31.12 -35.13
C SER A 14 -17.45 -29.63 -35.36
N GLY A 15 -17.37 -28.88 -34.25
CA GLY A 15 -17.26 -27.42 -34.22
C GLY A 15 -16.33 -26.91 -35.33
N THR A 16 -16.75 -25.83 -35.96
CA THR A 16 -15.99 -25.13 -36.99
C THR A 16 -14.56 -24.94 -36.50
N LYS A 17 -13.64 -25.80 -36.95
CA LYS A 17 -12.21 -25.59 -36.77
C LYS A 17 -11.92 -24.31 -37.52
N SER A 18 -11.75 -23.21 -36.80
CA SER A 18 -11.26 -21.96 -37.37
C SER A 18 -9.98 -22.29 -38.13
N THR A 19 -10.03 -22.28 -39.46
CA THR A 19 -8.87 -22.51 -40.30
C THR A 19 -8.00 -21.27 -40.20
N TYR A 20 -6.97 -21.32 -39.36
CA TYR A 20 -6.00 -20.24 -39.23
C TYR A 20 -5.23 -20.06 -40.57
N ASN A 21 -5.65 -19.09 -41.38
CA ASN A 21 -4.97 -18.74 -42.62
C ASN A 21 -3.86 -17.72 -42.35
N LYS A 22 -2.70 -18.23 -41.95
CA LYS A 22 -1.51 -17.42 -41.67
C LYS A 22 -1.10 -16.55 -42.85
N ALA A 23 -1.03 -17.13 -44.06
CA ALA A 23 -0.58 -16.42 -45.26
C ALA A 23 -1.50 -15.26 -45.64
N GLY A 24 -2.81 -15.43 -45.48
CA GLY A 24 -3.78 -14.36 -45.70
C GLY A 24 -3.63 -13.21 -44.68
N LEU A 25 -3.35 -13.52 -43.42
CA LEU A 25 -3.11 -12.52 -42.38
C LEU A 25 -1.81 -11.74 -42.63
N GLU A 26 -0.74 -12.41 -43.06
CA GLU A 26 0.53 -11.75 -43.42
C GLU A 26 0.37 -10.84 -44.64
N ALA A 27 -0.35 -11.29 -45.67
CA ALA A 27 -0.64 -10.47 -46.84
C ALA A 27 -1.48 -9.23 -46.49
N ALA A 28 -2.49 -9.40 -45.63
CA ALA A 28 -3.28 -8.29 -45.12
C ALA A 28 -2.45 -7.32 -44.28
N ALA A 29 -1.57 -7.83 -43.39
CA ALA A 29 -0.69 -7.00 -42.58
C ALA A 29 0.24 -6.15 -43.45
N ASN A 30 0.84 -6.73 -44.50
CA ASN A 30 1.68 -5.99 -45.44
C ASN A 30 0.91 -4.97 -46.28
N THR A 31 -0.40 -5.15 -46.46
CA THR A 31 -1.25 -4.23 -47.21
C THR A 31 -1.73 -3.05 -46.35
N LEU A 32 -1.95 -3.29 -45.05
CA LEU A 32 -2.47 -2.30 -44.11
C LEU A 32 -1.35 -1.52 -43.40
N CYS A 33 -0.15 -2.07 -43.31
CA CYS A 33 0.96 -1.43 -42.62
C CYS A 33 1.63 -0.42 -43.55
N ASP A 34 1.57 0.86 -43.16
CA ASP A 34 2.32 1.93 -43.79
C ASP A 34 3.84 1.67 -43.70
N PRO A 35 4.65 2.23 -44.62
CA PRO A 35 6.12 2.13 -44.53
C PRO A 35 6.63 2.63 -43.17
N PRO A 36 7.80 2.16 -42.70
CA PRO A 36 8.30 2.49 -41.37
C PRO A 36 8.55 4.00 -41.23
N LEU A 37 7.62 4.68 -40.55
CA LEU A 37 7.67 6.11 -40.26
C LEU A 37 8.63 6.40 -39.09
N PRO A 38 9.21 7.61 -39.03
CA PRO A 38 10.03 8.01 -37.88
C PRO A 38 9.20 7.99 -36.59
N PHE A 39 9.87 7.69 -35.47
CA PHE A 39 9.21 7.55 -34.16
C PHE A 39 8.34 8.76 -33.77
N LEU A 40 8.70 9.98 -34.18
CA LEU A 40 7.95 11.18 -33.84
C LEU A 40 6.55 11.22 -34.46
N GLU A 41 6.33 10.55 -35.59
CA GLU A 41 5.04 10.51 -36.28
C GLU A 41 4.13 9.43 -35.71
N VAL A 42 4.73 8.35 -35.20
CA VAL A 42 4.00 7.18 -34.70
C VAL A 42 3.80 7.24 -33.18
N LEU A 43 4.81 7.72 -32.44
CA LEU A 43 4.87 7.78 -30.97
C LEU A 43 4.53 6.45 -30.27
N GLU A 44 4.72 5.33 -30.95
CA GLU A 44 4.49 4.00 -30.42
C GLU A 44 5.76 3.43 -29.80
N VAL A 45 5.58 2.83 -28.62
CA VAL A 45 6.60 2.05 -27.94
C VAL A 45 6.06 0.63 -27.78
N GLY A 46 6.62 -0.29 -28.57
CA GLY A 46 6.28 -1.71 -28.47
C GLY A 46 6.95 -2.35 -27.27
N CYS A 47 6.19 -3.12 -26.48
CA CYS A 47 6.77 -3.99 -25.46
C CYS A 47 7.48 -5.17 -26.16
N LYS A 48 8.78 -5.35 -25.94
CA LYS A 48 9.50 -6.53 -26.42
C LYS A 48 9.19 -7.70 -25.50
N SER A 49 8.27 -8.59 -25.90
CA SER A 49 8.15 -9.89 -25.26
C SER A 49 9.43 -10.70 -25.53
N GLY A 50 10.30 -10.80 -24.52
CA GLY A 50 11.50 -11.65 -24.56
C GLY A 50 12.87 -10.96 -24.68
N GLY A 51 12.98 -9.64 -24.49
CA GLY A 51 14.28 -8.96 -24.45
C GLY A 51 14.88 -8.94 -23.05
N LYS A 52 16.03 -9.60 -22.82
CA LYS A 52 16.87 -9.35 -21.63
C LYS A 52 17.30 -7.88 -21.63
N GLY A 53 16.59 -7.04 -20.88
CA GLY A 53 16.98 -5.67 -20.61
C GLY A 53 18.26 -5.64 -19.77
N SER A 54 19.21 -4.79 -20.15
CA SER A 54 20.51 -4.58 -19.51
C SER A 54 20.41 -3.74 -18.23
N GLY A 55 19.61 -4.19 -17.26
CA GLY A 55 19.46 -3.58 -15.94
C GLY A 55 18.84 -4.56 -14.95
N GLU A 56 19.49 -4.76 -13.80
CA GLU A 56 19.25 -5.85 -12.85
C GLU A 56 17.90 -5.84 -12.09
N ASP A 57 16.95 -4.94 -12.38
CA ASP A 57 15.72 -4.80 -11.57
C ASP A 57 14.39 -4.54 -12.35
N ASP A 58 14.37 -4.73 -13.68
CA ASP A 58 13.17 -4.49 -14.51
C ASP A 58 12.68 -5.75 -15.26
N SER A 59 12.86 -6.95 -14.68
CA SER A 59 12.23 -8.16 -15.22
C SER A 59 10.75 -8.19 -14.85
N VAL A 60 9.88 -7.63 -15.70
CA VAL A 60 8.45 -7.93 -15.60
C VAL A 60 8.25 -9.34 -16.14
N PRO A 61 7.92 -10.36 -15.31
CA PRO A 61 7.64 -11.69 -15.81
C PRO A 61 6.47 -11.63 -16.79
N ASP A 62 6.74 -12.04 -18.02
CA ASP A 62 5.83 -12.07 -19.18
C ASP A 62 4.77 -13.18 -19.04
N GLN A 63 4.92 -14.07 -18.07
CA GLN A 63 4.01 -15.19 -17.82
C GLN A 63 3.26 -14.96 -16.52
N VAL A 64 1.98 -14.59 -16.66
CA VAL A 64 1.02 -14.64 -15.57
C VAL A 64 0.64 -16.11 -15.39
N GLU A 65 1.20 -16.76 -14.37
CA GLU A 65 0.79 -18.10 -13.92
C GLU A 65 -0.74 -18.11 -13.75
N GLY A 66 -1.43 -19.15 -14.23
CA GLY A 66 -2.87 -19.12 -14.53
C GLY A 66 -3.81 -18.70 -13.39
N ASP A 67 -3.38 -18.85 -12.13
CA ASP A 67 -4.16 -18.43 -10.96
C ASP A 67 -4.06 -16.92 -10.66
N GLN A 68 -3.05 -16.22 -11.17
CA GLN A 68 -2.86 -14.77 -10.99
C GLN A 68 -3.70 -13.92 -11.96
N VAL A 69 -4.26 -14.53 -13.01
CA VAL A 69 -5.07 -13.81 -14.01
C VAL A 69 -6.32 -13.20 -13.39
N HIS A 70 -6.87 -13.85 -12.35
CA HIS A 70 -8.08 -13.43 -11.66
C HIS A 70 -7.84 -12.49 -10.46
N ASP A 71 -6.57 -12.22 -10.10
CA ASP A 71 -6.25 -11.22 -9.08
C ASP A 71 -6.12 -9.84 -9.73
N ASP A 72 -7.16 -9.03 -9.57
CA ASP A 72 -7.23 -7.68 -10.13
C ASP A 72 -6.11 -6.76 -9.62
N LEU A 73 -5.71 -6.87 -8.35
CA LEU A 73 -4.66 -6.00 -7.79
C LEU A 73 -3.30 -6.31 -8.40
N GLN A 74 -2.98 -7.59 -8.56
CA GLN A 74 -1.74 -7.99 -9.22
C GLN A 74 -1.73 -7.60 -10.69
N ARG A 75 -2.86 -7.78 -11.38
CA ARG A 75 -3.01 -7.39 -12.79
C ARG A 75 -2.86 -5.89 -12.99
N GLU A 76 -3.43 -5.06 -12.12
CA GLU A 76 -3.26 -3.60 -12.14
C GLU A 76 -1.79 -3.19 -11.95
N VAL A 77 -1.07 -3.83 -11.02
CA VAL A 77 0.36 -3.58 -10.81
C VAL A 77 1.17 -3.91 -12.07
N LYS A 78 0.83 -5.00 -12.78
CA LYS A 78 1.50 -5.36 -14.04
C LYS A 78 1.23 -4.34 -15.15
N PHE A 79 -0.01 -3.89 -15.32
CA PHE A 79 -0.34 -2.83 -16.27
C PHE A 79 0.38 -1.52 -15.96
N TYR A 80 0.52 -1.19 -14.67
CA TYR A 80 1.28 -0.03 -14.24
C TYR A 80 2.77 -0.16 -14.61
N GLN A 81 3.40 -1.30 -14.32
CA GLN A 81 4.80 -1.56 -14.65
C GLN A 81 5.06 -1.50 -16.16
N TRP A 82 4.18 -2.09 -16.97
CA TRP A 82 4.27 -2.02 -18.42
C TRP A 82 4.15 -0.60 -18.95
N SER A 83 3.14 0.14 -18.47
CA SER A 83 2.94 1.53 -18.86
C SER A 83 4.14 2.40 -18.47
N LEU A 84 4.70 2.18 -17.29
CA LEU A 84 5.87 2.91 -16.80
C LEU A 84 7.12 2.64 -17.65
N GLY A 85 7.37 1.38 -18.00
CA GLY A 85 8.47 0.99 -18.89
C GLY A 85 8.35 1.65 -20.26
N ALA A 86 7.16 1.58 -20.87
CA ALA A 86 6.89 2.20 -22.17
C ALA A 86 7.06 3.72 -22.13
N VAL A 87 6.58 4.39 -21.07
CA VAL A 87 6.75 5.85 -20.90
C VAL A 87 8.23 6.23 -20.73
N ARG A 88 9.03 5.44 -20.01
CA ARG A 88 10.47 5.68 -19.86
C ARG A 88 11.20 5.59 -21.19
N GLU A 89 10.92 4.56 -21.98
CA GLU A 89 11.50 4.39 -23.31
C GLU A 89 11.08 5.50 -24.26
N GLY A 90 9.78 5.81 -24.31
CA GLY A 90 9.25 6.91 -25.14
C GLY A 90 9.85 8.26 -24.75
N ARG A 91 10.01 8.52 -23.45
CA ARG A 91 10.68 9.72 -22.93
C ARG A 91 12.13 9.81 -23.42
N SER A 92 12.89 8.72 -23.38
CA SER A 92 14.29 8.72 -23.88
C SER A 92 14.33 9.10 -25.35
N ARG A 93 13.51 8.44 -26.19
CA ARG A 93 13.46 8.70 -27.64
C ARG A 93 13.03 10.12 -27.98
N LEU A 94 12.09 10.70 -27.22
CA LEU A 94 11.67 12.09 -27.39
C LEU A 94 12.77 13.09 -27.04
N LEU A 95 13.51 12.85 -25.95
CA LEU A 95 14.64 13.68 -25.55
C LEU A 95 15.79 13.62 -26.57
N ASP A 96 16.09 12.43 -27.10
CA ASP A 96 17.09 12.25 -28.17
C ASP A 96 16.72 13.02 -29.45
N SER A 97 15.41 13.16 -29.70
CA SER A 97 14.87 13.92 -30.84
C SER A 97 14.76 15.43 -30.55
N GLY A 98 15.15 15.88 -29.36
CA GLY A 98 15.08 17.29 -28.94
C GLY A 98 13.68 17.84 -28.69
N VAL A 99 12.68 16.96 -28.51
CA VAL A 99 11.27 17.38 -28.32
C VAL A 99 10.96 17.54 -26.82
N PRO A 100 10.40 18.69 -26.38
CA PRO A 100 10.04 18.88 -24.98
C PRO A 100 8.86 17.98 -24.60
N PHE A 101 9.05 17.16 -23.56
CA PHE A 101 8.03 16.20 -23.09
C PHE A 101 7.15 16.75 -21.95
N GLN A 102 7.71 17.55 -21.05
CA GLN A 102 7.00 17.99 -19.85
C GLN A 102 6.09 19.18 -20.14
N ARG A 103 4.83 19.09 -19.70
CA ARG A 103 3.90 20.23 -19.72
C ARG A 103 4.41 21.33 -18.78
N PRO A 104 4.68 22.55 -19.26
CA PRO A 104 5.04 23.69 -18.41
C PRO A 104 3.88 24.05 -17.46
N ALA A 105 4.21 24.48 -16.24
CA ALA A 105 3.20 24.84 -15.23
C ALA A 105 2.34 26.05 -15.64
N ASP A 106 2.88 26.92 -16.49
CA ASP A 106 2.26 28.16 -16.95
C ASP A 106 1.48 28.00 -18.28
N PHE A 107 1.37 26.78 -18.80
CA PHE A 107 0.63 26.52 -20.03
C PHE A 107 -0.81 26.11 -19.72
N PHE A 108 -1.73 27.09 -19.77
CA PHE A 108 -3.16 26.89 -19.54
C PHE A 108 -3.87 26.51 -20.86
N CYS A 109 -4.15 25.22 -21.03
CA CYS A 109 -4.99 24.69 -22.10
C CYS A 109 -6.13 23.84 -21.51
N GLU A 110 -7.16 23.57 -22.31
CA GLU A 110 -8.27 22.72 -21.89
C GLU A 110 -7.77 21.31 -21.55
N MET A 111 -8.08 20.85 -20.34
CA MET A 111 -7.78 19.50 -19.87
C MET A 111 -8.98 18.58 -20.10
N ILE A 112 -8.74 17.27 -20.25
CA ILE A 112 -9.80 16.25 -20.44
C ILE A 112 -10.87 16.31 -19.33
N LYS A 113 -10.47 16.69 -18.10
CA LYS A 113 -11.38 16.85 -16.96
C LYS A 113 -11.37 18.30 -16.51
N SER A 114 -12.56 18.85 -16.24
CA SER A 114 -12.71 20.22 -15.74
C SER A 114 -12.23 20.37 -14.29
N ASP A 115 -11.81 21.58 -13.94
CA ASP A 115 -11.33 21.89 -12.58
C ASP A 115 -12.42 21.68 -11.53
N ALA A 116 -13.68 21.97 -11.86
CA ALA A 116 -14.83 21.71 -10.99
C ALA A 116 -15.00 20.21 -10.69
N HIS A 117 -14.70 19.33 -11.65
CA HIS A 117 -14.71 17.89 -11.43
C HIS A 117 -13.51 17.46 -10.56
N MET A 118 -12.32 18.00 -10.81
CA MET A 118 -11.12 17.70 -10.03
C MET A 118 -11.20 18.19 -8.58
N ALA A 119 -11.87 19.33 -8.33
CA ALA A 119 -12.14 19.82 -6.98
C ALA A 119 -12.97 18.80 -6.17
N LYS A 120 -14.02 18.24 -6.77
CA LYS A 120 -14.84 17.19 -6.14
C LYS A 120 -14.04 15.93 -5.79
N ILE A 121 -13.10 15.53 -6.65
CA ILE A 121 -12.22 14.38 -6.36
C ILE A 121 -11.30 14.71 -5.19
N LYS A 122 -10.68 15.90 -5.18
CA LYS A 122 -9.81 16.35 -4.09
C LYS A 122 -10.55 16.40 -2.76
N ASP A 123 -11.78 16.90 -2.74
CA ASP A 123 -12.61 16.97 -1.53
C ASP A 123 -12.89 15.58 -0.95
N LYS A 124 -13.16 14.59 -1.81
CA LYS A 124 -13.34 13.19 -1.39
C LYS A 124 -12.07 12.59 -0.77
N LEU A 125 -10.91 12.81 -1.40
CA LEU A 125 -9.63 12.34 -0.88
C LEU A 125 -9.31 12.97 0.49
N ILE A 126 -9.52 14.27 0.63
CA ILE A 126 -9.32 14.99 1.90
C ILE A 126 -10.28 14.46 2.97
N PHE A 127 -11.53 14.18 2.60
CA PHE A 127 -12.52 13.61 3.52
C PHE A 127 -12.11 12.22 4.02
N GLU A 128 -11.65 11.34 3.13
CA GLU A 128 -11.17 10.00 3.50
C GLU A 128 -9.93 10.07 4.40
N GLN A 129 -8.96 10.92 4.07
CA GLN A 129 -7.78 11.14 4.89
C GLN A 129 -8.14 11.65 6.30
N LYS A 130 -9.04 12.64 6.40
CA LYS A 130 -9.54 13.14 7.70
C LYS A 130 -10.27 12.06 8.49
N LYS A 131 -11.04 11.20 7.83
CA LYS A 131 -11.75 10.08 8.46
C LYS A 131 -10.76 9.06 9.05
N MET A 132 -9.71 8.70 8.30
CA MET A 132 -8.65 7.80 8.77
C MET A 132 -7.90 8.39 9.98
N GLN A 133 -7.48 9.65 9.88
CA GLN A 133 -6.79 10.35 10.98
C GLN A 133 -7.66 10.45 12.24
N ALA A 134 -8.95 10.75 12.09
CA ALA A 134 -9.87 10.80 13.22
C ALA A 134 -10.03 9.43 13.92
N TYR A 135 -10.03 8.34 13.15
CA TYR A 135 -10.05 6.98 13.68
C TYR A 135 -8.76 6.65 14.43
N GLU A 136 -7.60 6.93 13.86
CA GLU A 136 -6.30 6.73 14.50
C GLU A 136 -6.16 7.55 15.79
N GLN A 137 -6.54 8.83 15.77
CA GLN A 137 -6.56 9.67 16.96
C GLN A 137 -7.54 9.16 18.02
N ARG A 138 -8.68 8.58 17.62
CA ARG A 138 -9.61 7.95 18.57
C ARG A 138 -8.99 6.72 19.22
N ARG A 139 -8.31 5.87 18.44
CA ARG A 139 -7.61 4.69 18.95
C ARG A 139 -6.50 5.10 19.93
N GLN A 140 -5.66 6.05 19.55
CA GLN A 140 -4.60 6.59 20.42
C GLN A 140 -5.16 7.17 21.71
N ARG A 141 -6.25 7.96 21.65
CA ARG A 141 -6.92 8.50 22.86
C ARG A 141 -7.44 7.39 23.78
N GLN A 142 -7.92 6.28 23.24
CA GLN A 142 -8.37 5.14 24.05
C GLN A 142 -7.19 4.42 24.73
N GLU A 143 -6.09 4.21 23.99
CA GLU A 143 -4.87 3.61 24.52
C GLU A 143 -4.25 4.48 25.62
N GLN A 144 -4.15 5.80 25.39
CA GLN A 144 -3.70 6.77 26.38
C GLN A 144 -4.57 6.77 27.64
N ARG A 145 -5.91 6.69 27.50
CA ARG A 145 -6.82 6.59 28.66
C ARG A 145 -6.57 5.33 29.49
N LYS A 146 -6.37 4.18 28.83
CA LYS A 146 -6.05 2.91 29.51
C LYS A 146 -4.71 3.00 30.23
N PHE A 147 -3.69 3.53 29.55
CA PHE A 147 -2.35 3.71 30.10
C PHE A 147 -2.36 4.64 31.32
N ASN A 148 -2.99 5.81 31.21
CA ASN A 148 -3.10 6.76 32.31
C ASN A 148 -3.83 6.14 33.52
N LYS A 149 -4.88 5.35 33.30
CA LYS A 149 -5.57 4.63 34.38
C LYS A 149 -4.65 3.61 35.06
N ALA A 150 -3.87 2.86 34.29
CA ALA A 150 -2.92 1.88 34.82
C ALA A 150 -1.80 2.57 35.62
N VAL A 151 -1.24 3.67 35.10
CA VAL A 151 -0.21 4.46 35.79
C VAL A 151 -0.73 5.03 37.11
N MET A 152 -1.94 5.58 37.14
CA MET A 152 -2.53 6.10 38.37
C MET A 152 -2.75 4.99 39.41
N ALA A 153 -3.21 3.81 38.97
CA ALA A 153 -3.36 2.65 39.85
C ALA A 153 -2.01 2.14 40.39
N GLN A 154 -0.97 2.10 39.55
CA GLN A 154 0.38 1.70 39.96
C GLN A 154 0.95 2.70 40.98
N LYS A 155 0.89 4.00 40.70
CA LYS A 155 1.34 5.05 41.63
C LYS A 155 0.58 5.02 42.97
N ALA A 156 -0.68 4.59 42.97
CA ALA A 156 -1.44 4.43 44.21
C ALA A 156 -0.96 3.20 45.01
N LYS A 157 -0.65 2.09 44.34
CA LYS A 157 -0.06 0.89 44.96
C LYS A 157 1.33 1.17 45.53
N GLU A 158 2.19 1.86 44.77
CA GLU A 158 3.53 2.27 45.20
C GLU A 158 3.44 3.16 46.46
N ARG A 159 2.61 4.21 46.45
CA ARG A 159 2.37 5.05 47.63
C ARG A 159 1.85 4.27 48.84
N ALA A 160 1.00 3.27 48.64
CA ALA A 160 0.50 2.43 49.73
C ALA A 160 1.60 1.51 50.29
N ALA A 161 2.47 0.97 49.43
CA ALA A 161 3.62 0.18 49.84
C ALA A 161 4.64 1.04 50.61
N GLU A 162 5.00 2.22 50.08
CA GLU A 162 5.90 3.17 50.75
C GLU A 162 5.39 3.58 52.14
N ARG A 163 4.08 3.82 52.29
CA ARG A 163 3.47 4.11 53.61
C ARG A 163 3.61 2.93 54.57
N LYS A 164 3.36 1.70 54.11
CA LYS A 164 3.53 0.49 54.95
C LYS A 164 4.99 0.29 55.36
N ASP A 165 5.92 0.44 54.43
CA ASP A 165 7.36 0.31 54.71
C ASP A 165 7.83 1.38 55.68
N THR A 166 7.33 2.62 55.55
CA THR A 166 7.64 3.72 56.47
C THR A 166 7.10 3.43 57.88
N ILE A 167 5.85 2.96 58.00
CA ILE A 167 5.27 2.57 59.30
C ILE A 167 6.08 1.42 59.92
N ALA A 168 6.47 0.41 59.13
CA ALA A 168 7.28 -0.71 59.60
C ALA A 168 8.66 -0.24 60.10
N ARG A 169 9.34 0.67 59.38
CA ARG A 169 10.60 1.29 59.84
C ARG A 169 10.42 2.08 61.14
N VAL A 170 9.34 2.85 61.28
CA VAL A 170 9.07 3.61 62.52
C VAL A 170 8.78 2.66 63.69
N GLN A 171 8.02 1.58 63.47
CA GLN A 171 7.77 0.57 64.51
C GLN A 171 9.05 -0.16 64.92
N GLN A 172 9.89 -0.53 63.96
CA GLN A 172 11.20 -1.11 64.22
C GLN A 172 12.08 -0.15 65.03
N TRP A 173 12.16 1.12 64.62
CA TRP A 173 12.89 2.16 65.36
C TRP A 173 12.35 2.35 66.79
N ARG A 174 11.03 2.34 66.99
CA ARG A 174 10.42 2.40 68.34
C ARG A 174 10.79 1.18 69.19
N LYS A 175 10.82 -0.01 68.59
CA LYS A 175 11.23 -1.25 69.27
C LYS A 175 12.71 -1.22 69.64
N ASP A 176 13.56 -0.76 68.73
CA ASP A 176 15.00 -0.62 68.95
C ASP A 176 15.29 0.44 70.03
N GLN A 177 14.55 1.57 70.06
CA GLN A 177 14.62 2.56 71.14
C GLN A 177 14.15 2.02 72.49
N GLN A 178 13.09 1.19 72.53
CA GLN A 178 12.64 0.55 73.78
C GLN A 178 13.66 -0.48 74.27
N GLY A 179 14.33 -1.19 73.36
CA GLY A 179 15.47 -2.06 73.67
C GLY A 179 16.69 -1.30 74.22
N ALA A 180 16.96 -0.09 73.69
CA ALA A 180 18.02 0.79 74.18
C ALA A 180 17.66 1.49 75.52
N LYS A 181 16.39 1.82 75.76
CA LYS A 181 15.91 2.42 77.04
C LYS A 181 15.87 1.45 78.22
N GLY A 182 16.21 0.17 78.02
CA GLY A 182 16.57 -0.75 79.10
C GLY A 182 17.90 -0.43 79.79
N GLY A 183 18.66 0.58 79.30
CA GLY A 183 19.88 1.07 79.92
C GLY A 183 20.07 2.58 79.76
N GLY A 184 19.37 3.37 80.59
CA GLY A 184 19.81 4.71 80.98
C GLY A 184 19.12 5.92 80.33
N GLY A 185 18.52 6.76 81.19
CA GLY A 185 18.46 8.22 81.04
C GLY A 185 17.32 8.81 80.21
N GLY A 186 16.48 9.64 80.83
CA GLY A 186 15.43 10.40 80.16
C GLY A 186 15.93 11.60 79.34
N MET A 187 15.07 12.14 78.48
CA MET A 187 15.00 13.58 78.17
C MET A 187 13.75 13.91 77.32
N ALA A 188 13.08 14.99 77.75
CA ALA A 188 12.31 16.01 77.03
C ALA A 188 11.23 15.64 75.98
N ASP A 189 10.01 15.98 76.37
CA ASP A 189 8.97 16.59 75.54
C ASP A 189 9.52 17.81 74.77
N ASP A 190 9.35 17.83 73.45
CA ASP A 190 9.45 19.03 72.61
C ASP A 190 8.37 18.95 71.54
N GLY A 191 7.28 19.70 71.77
CA GLY A 191 6.29 20.00 70.75
C GLY A 191 6.88 20.90 69.66
N LEU A 192 6.58 20.59 68.40
CA LEU A 192 6.79 21.50 67.28
C LEU A 192 5.51 21.57 66.44
N GLU A 193 4.72 22.61 66.69
CA GLU A 193 3.73 23.18 65.77
C GLU A 193 4.48 23.88 64.62
N GLY A 194 3.96 23.69 63.39
CA GLY A 194 4.46 24.30 62.15
C GLY A 194 3.78 23.72 60.92
#